data_AF-A0A7C3TI08-F1
#
_entry.id   AF-A0A7C3TI08-F1
#
_cell.length_a   1.000
_cell.length_b   1.000
_cell.length_c   1.000
_cell.angle_alpha   90.00
_cell.angle_beta   90.00
_cell.angle_gamma   90.00
#
_symmetry.space_group_name_H-M   'P 1'
#
loop_
_entity.id
_entity.type
_entity.pdbx_description
1 polymer ?
#
loop_
_entity_poly.entity_id
_entity_poly.type
_entity_poly.pdbx_seq_one_letter_code
_entity_poly.pdbx_strand_id
1 'polypeptide(L)'
;MVRCVRCGNTLLLNTSFCDRCGATTTESLWAFIRNIGSHAEVSKRERLSATMKVSTEDFLTLHRSGLNDREIARRLNVKPSSISLLRRKLGLPANAPRGFPKHITEARKKHWEMKVKELESTLERKGYIQREELPYSEYALTKLLRRVNSRIGIIKFHVRRGSKFSEYDLFGELAGKRLLYLKGDKRVVNFLAQNINPKNREMRKALTLKLKNSGMPDEHVKQIIKIVRDLHMIGTEQE
;
A
#
# COMPACT_ATOMS: atom_id res chain seq x y z
N MET A 1 14.70 33.61 -23.41
CA MET A 1 14.60 34.19 -22.05
C MET A 1 13.13 34.37 -21.72
N VAL A 2 12.66 33.85 -20.58
CA VAL A 2 11.24 33.97 -20.17
C VAL A 2 11.12 35.19 -19.27
N ARG A 3 10.10 36.04 -19.46
CA ARG A 3 9.82 37.18 -18.57
C ARG A 3 8.73 36.82 -17.58
N CYS A 4 8.86 37.29 -16.34
CA CYS A 4 7.84 37.15 -15.31
C CYS A 4 6.59 37.92 -15.72
N VAL A 5 5.44 37.24 -15.73
CA VAL A 5 4.17 37.84 -16.16
C VAL A 5 3.68 38.91 -15.17
N ARG A 6 4.08 38.83 -13.90
CA ARG A 6 3.65 39.77 -12.85
C ARG A 6 4.46 41.07 -12.82
N CYS A 7 5.78 41.00 -13.02
CA CYS A 7 6.66 42.17 -12.86
C CYS A 7 7.60 42.45 -14.04
N GLY A 8 7.50 41.67 -15.12
CA GLY A 8 8.30 41.83 -16.34
C GLY A 8 9.78 41.41 -16.23
N ASN A 9 10.24 40.97 -15.05
CA ASN A 9 11.65 40.62 -14.83
C ASN A 9 12.07 39.40 -15.67
N THR A 10 13.28 39.43 -16.23
CA THR A 10 13.83 38.29 -16.98
C THR A 10 14.21 37.16 -16.03
N LEU A 11 13.70 35.96 -16.28
CA LEU A 11 13.96 34.76 -15.48
C LEU A 11 15.11 33.95 -16.08
N LEU A 12 15.96 33.41 -15.20
CA LEU A 12 16.93 32.40 -15.57
C LEU A 12 16.21 31.10 -15.96
N LEU A 13 16.70 30.44 -17.02
CA LEU A 13 16.17 29.14 -17.47
C LEU A 13 16.22 28.14 -16.29
N ASN A 14 15.11 27.43 -16.06
CA ASN A 14 14.89 26.41 -15.02
C ASN A 14 14.63 26.89 -13.58
N THR A 15 14.35 28.18 -13.35
CA THR A 15 13.87 28.65 -12.05
C THR A 15 12.36 28.39 -11.87
N SER A 16 11.96 27.94 -10.68
CA SER A 16 10.54 27.65 -10.36
C SER A 16 9.77 28.87 -9.85
N PHE A 17 10.46 29.98 -9.57
CA PHE A 17 9.91 31.21 -8.99
C PHE A 17 10.63 32.44 -9.53
N CYS A 18 9.96 33.59 -9.51
CA CYS A 18 10.56 34.87 -9.86
C CYS A 18 11.33 35.45 -8.67
N ASP A 19 12.64 35.62 -8.83
CA ASP A 19 13.53 36.14 -7.77
C ASP A 19 13.19 37.57 -7.31
N ARG A 20 12.39 38.31 -8.09
CA ARG A 20 11.99 39.68 -7.75
C ARG A 20 10.65 39.79 -7.02
N CYS A 21 9.68 38.93 -7.32
CA CYS A 21 8.32 39.05 -6.77
C CYS A 21 7.75 37.76 -6.15
N GLY A 22 8.52 36.67 -6.14
CA GLY A 22 8.12 35.39 -5.56
C GLY A 22 7.05 34.62 -6.32
N ALA A 23 6.51 35.18 -7.42
CA ALA A 23 5.48 34.51 -8.23
C ALA A 23 6.03 33.19 -8.81
N THR A 24 5.26 32.12 -8.70
CA THR A 24 5.69 30.82 -9.23
C THR A 24 5.68 30.85 -10.76
N THR A 25 6.62 30.14 -11.39
CA THR A 25 6.60 30.01 -12.85
C THR A 25 5.40 29.20 -13.33
N THR A 26 4.74 28.44 -12.46
CA THR A 26 3.45 27.79 -12.72
C THR A 26 2.28 28.78 -12.75
N GLU A 27 2.22 29.78 -11.86
CA GLU A 27 1.27 30.90 -12.01
C GLU A 27 1.54 31.69 -13.29
N SER A 28 2.81 31.85 -13.65
CA SER A 28 3.24 32.45 -14.91
C SER A 28 2.77 31.63 -16.12
N LEU A 29 2.85 30.30 -16.04
CA LEU A 29 2.35 29.38 -17.06
C LEU A 29 0.83 29.42 -17.17
N TRP A 30 0.09 29.42 -16.06
CA TRP A 30 -1.38 29.54 -16.07
C TRP A 30 -1.87 30.93 -16.48
N ALA A 31 -1.13 31.99 -16.16
CA ALA A 31 -1.40 33.35 -16.65
C ALA A 31 -1.08 33.47 -18.15
N PHE A 32 0.00 32.85 -18.62
CA PHE A 32 0.35 32.77 -20.04
C PHE A 32 -0.66 31.92 -20.83
N ILE A 33 -1.09 30.77 -20.31
CA ILE A 33 -2.17 29.95 -20.87
C ILE A 33 -3.48 30.74 -20.91
N ARG A 34 -3.79 31.54 -19.88
CA ARG A 34 -4.94 32.45 -19.89
C ARG A 34 -4.81 33.58 -20.93
N ASN A 35 -3.61 34.11 -21.14
CA ASN A 35 -3.36 35.19 -22.11
C ASN A 35 -3.32 34.69 -23.57
N ILE A 36 -2.84 33.47 -23.81
CA ILE A 36 -3.00 32.78 -25.11
C ILE A 36 -4.48 32.38 -25.31
N GLY A 37 -5.20 32.15 -24.21
CA GLY A 37 -6.60 31.72 -24.15
C GLY A 37 -7.65 32.75 -24.54
N SER A 38 -7.29 33.98 -24.93
CA SER A 38 -8.26 34.96 -25.44
C SER A 38 -8.61 34.75 -26.92
N HIS A 39 -7.87 33.91 -27.64
CA HIS A 39 -8.20 33.42 -29.00
C HIS A 39 -8.30 31.90 -29.12
N ALA A 40 -7.91 31.16 -28.09
CA ALA A 40 -8.47 29.84 -27.90
C ALA A 40 -9.89 30.05 -27.37
N GLU A 41 -10.86 30.14 -28.27
CA GLU A 41 -12.08 29.39 -28.05
C GLU A 41 -11.60 28.06 -27.50
N VAL A 42 -11.73 27.90 -26.17
CA VAL A 42 -11.84 26.58 -25.58
C VAL A 42 -13.08 26.10 -26.27
N SER A 43 -12.88 25.50 -27.44
CA SER A 43 -13.75 24.53 -28.05
C SER A 43 -14.22 23.79 -26.83
N LYS A 44 -15.47 24.08 -26.45
CA LYS A 44 -16.22 23.15 -25.64
C LYS A 44 -15.82 21.86 -26.33
N ARG A 45 -15.13 20.98 -25.62
CA ARG A 45 -15.34 19.58 -25.90
C ARG A 45 -16.86 19.47 -25.70
N GLU A 46 -17.66 19.79 -26.71
CA GLU A 46 -18.33 18.79 -27.53
C GLU A 46 -17.43 17.58 -27.46
N ARG A 47 -17.51 16.92 -26.29
CA ARG A 47 -17.55 15.49 -26.27
C ARG A 47 -18.61 15.26 -27.33
N LEU A 48 -18.15 14.91 -28.52
CA LEU A 48 -18.85 14.02 -29.42
C LEU A 48 -19.09 12.71 -28.64
N SER A 49 -19.76 12.80 -27.50
CA SER A 49 -21.01 12.15 -27.25
C SER A 49 -21.93 12.42 -28.44
N ALA A 50 -21.55 11.91 -29.61
CA ALA A 50 -22.44 11.02 -30.32
C ALA A 50 -22.81 9.92 -29.32
N THR A 51 -23.64 10.28 -28.33
CA THR A 51 -24.47 9.34 -27.61
C THR A 51 -25.24 8.70 -28.72
N MET A 52 -24.80 7.52 -29.17
CA MET A 52 -25.72 6.59 -29.81
C MET A 52 -26.94 6.61 -28.91
N LYS A 53 -28.03 7.19 -29.42
CA LYS A 53 -29.29 7.26 -28.72
C LYS A 53 -29.75 5.81 -28.63
N VAL A 54 -29.43 5.18 -27.51
CA VAL A 54 -29.97 3.87 -27.17
C VAL A 54 -31.48 4.03 -27.18
N SER A 55 -32.15 3.31 -28.07
CA SER A 55 -33.60 3.19 -28.08
C SER A 55 -34.06 2.74 -26.70
N THR A 56 -35.05 3.46 -26.14
CA THR A 56 -35.53 3.17 -24.78
C THR A 56 -36.27 1.83 -24.77
N GLU A 57 -36.94 1.52 -25.87
CA GLU A 57 -37.70 0.30 -26.13
C GLU A 57 -36.77 -0.92 -26.19
N ASP A 58 -35.65 -0.81 -26.92
CA ASP A 58 -34.66 -1.88 -27.01
C ASP A 58 -34.03 -2.17 -25.64
N PHE A 59 -33.70 -1.11 -24.89
CA PHE A 59 -33.20 -1.23 -23.53
C PHE A 59 -34.22 -1.91 -22.61
N LEU A 60 -35.48 -1.49 -22.61
CA LEU A 60 -36.53 -2.07 -21.78
C LEU A 60 -36.78 -3.55 -22.12
N THR A 61 -36.74 -3.91 -23.39
CA THR A 61 -36.91 -5.31 -23.84
C THR A 61 -35.77 -6.19 -23.33
N LEU A 62 -34.53 -5.74 -23.47
CA LEU A 62 -33.36 -6.45 -22.97
C LEU A 62 -33.32 -6.49 -21.43
N HIS A 63 -33.76 -5.43 -20.74
CA HIS A 63 -33.83 -5.40 -19.28
C HIS A 63 -34.92 -6.33 -18.75
N ARG A 64 -36.11 -6.37 -19.37
CA ARG A 64 -37.20 -7.30 -18.98
C ARG A 64 -36.85 -8.77 -19.19
N SER A 65 -35.98 -9.08 -20.15
CA SER A 65 -35.45 -10.44 -20.34
C SER A 65 -34.37 -10.85 -19.31
N GLY A 66 -34.09 -10.01 -18.31
CA GLY A 66 -33.22 -10.33 -17.18
C GLY A 66 -31.73 -10.06 -17.40
N LEU A 67 -31.35 -9.46 -18.53
CA LEU A 67 -29.94 -9.14 -18.79
C LEU A 67 -29.41 -8.05 -17.85
N ASN A 68 -28.13 -8.13 -17.51
CA ASN A 68 -27.45 -7.08 -16.75
C ASN A 68 -26.94 -5.92 -17.63
N ASP A 69 -26.65 -4.77 -17.01
CA ASP A 69 -26.19 -3.55 -17.70
C ASP A 69 -24.99 -3.79 -18.65
N ARG A 70 -24.09 -4.74 -18.34
CA ARG A 70 -22.92 -5.07 -19.19
C ARG A 70 -23.30 -5.90 -20.41
N GLU A 71 -24.20 -6.86 -20.26
CA GLU A 71 -24.70 -7.69 -21.36
C GLU A 71 -25.54 -6.86 -22.32
N ILE A 72 -26.42 -6.01 -21.79
CA ILE A 72 -27.20 -5.05 -22.56
C ILE A 72 -26.26 -4.13 -23.34
N ALA A 73 -25.24 -3.58 -22.67
CA ALA A 73 -24.25 -2.72 -23.31
C ALA A 73 -23.50 -3.41 -24.44
N ARG A 74 -23.14 -4.69 -24.26
CA ARG A 74 -22.51 -5.51 -25.31
C ARG A 74 -23.44 -5.74 -26.50
N ARG A 75 -24.71 -6.06 -26.26
CA ARG A 75 -25.70 -6.27 -27.33
C ARG A 75 -26.00 -5.01 -28.12
N LEU A 76 -26.06 -3.87 -27.45
CA LEU A 76 -26.34 -2.58 -28.07
C LEU A 76 -25.07 -1.84 -28.55
N ASN A 77 -23.90 -2.47 -28.41
CA ASN A 77 -22.58 -1.91 -28.75
C ASN A 77 -22.32 -0.51 -28.12
N VAL A 78 -22.70 -0.35 -26.85
CA VAL A 78 -22.49 0.90 -26.09
C VAL A 78 -21.65 0.67 -24.85
N LYS A 79 -21.22 1.76 -24.20
CA LYS A 79 -20.51 1.69 -22.93
C LYS A 79 -21.46 1.25 -21.80
N PRO A 80 -21.03 0.36 -20.87
CA PRO A 80 -21.84 -0.03 -19.72
C PRO A 80 -22.30 1.14 -18.84
N SER A 81 -21.52 2.23 -18.79
CA SER A 81 -21.89 3.45 -18.07
C SER A 81 -23.13 4.12 -18.65
N SER A 82 -23.33 4.07 -19.97
CA SER A 82 -24.50 4.64 -20.65
C SER A 82 -25.78 3.89 -20.27
N ILE A 83 -25.74 2.56 -20.27
CA ILE A 83 -26.88 1.72 -19.84
C ILE A 83 -27.18 1.93 -18.36
N SER A 84 -26.15 2.00 -17.51
CA SER A 84 -26.31 2.28 -16.08
C SER A 84 -26.95 3.65 -15.80
N LEU A 85 -26.60 4.67 -16.58
CA LEU A 85 -27.24 5.99 -16.52
C LEU A 85 -28.70 5.93 -16.99
N LEU A 86 -28.97 5.29 -18.13
CA LEU A 86 -30.32 5.13 -18.67
C LEU A 86 -31.23 4.39 -17.69
N ARG A 87 -30.78 3.26 -17.15
CA ARG A 87 -31.51 2.47 -16.13
C ARG A 87 -31.86 3.32 -14.90
N ARG A 88 -30.90 4.11 -14.39
CA ARG A 88 -31.12 5.02 -13.26
C ARG A 88 -32.11 6.13 -13.59
N LYS A 89 -32.03 6.71 -14.78
CA LYS A 89 -32.96 7.74 -15.27
C LYS A 89 -34.40 7.20 -15.34
N LEU A 90 -34.56 5.92 -15.65
CA LEU A 90 -35.84 5.22 -15.71
C LEU A 90 -36.30 4.63 -14.37
N GLY A 91 -35.54 4.82 -13.27
CA GLY A 91 -35.92 4.33 -11.94
C GLY A 91 -35.90 2.80 -11.79
N LEU A 92 -35.26 2.06 -12.70
CA LEU A 92 -35.28 0.60 -12.70
C LEU A 92 -34.20 -0.01 -11.78
N PRO A 93 -34.51 -1.12 -11.07
CA PRO A 93 -33.51 -1.86 -10.30
C PRO A 93 -32.48 -2.52 -11.23
N ALA A 94 -31.27 -2.75 -10.71
CA ALA A 94 -30.26 -3.50 -11.44
C ALA A 94 -30.61 -4.99 -11.47
N ASN A 95 -30.56 -5.61 -12.66
CA ASN A 95 -30.79 -7.05 -12.81
C ASN A 95 -29.63 -7.92 -12.30
N ALA A 96 -28.43 -7.33 -12.17
CA ALA A 96 -27.32 -8.00 -11.52
C ALA A 96 -27.42 -7.83 -10.00
N PRO A 97 -27.19 -8.89 -9.19
CA PRO A 97 -26.97 -8.71 -7.77
C PRO A 97 -25.83 -7.72 -7.57
N ARG A 98 -26.00 -6.73 -6.68
CA ARG A 98 -24.94 -5.76 -6.39
C ARG A 98 -23.74 -6.51 -5.81
N GLY A 99 -22.69 -6.71 -6.61
CA GLY A 99 -21.46 -7.37 -6.19
C GLY A 99 -20.82 -8.22 -7.28
N PHE A 100 -19.60 -8.69 -7.02
CA PHE A 100 -18.99 -9.74 -7.84
C PHE A 100 -19.87 -11.00 -7.80
N PRO A 101 -19.97 -11.79 -8.89
CA PRO A 101 -20.66 -13.07 -8.86
C PRO A 101 -20.21 -13.91 -7.66
N LYS A 102 -21.16 -14.51 -6.93
CA LYS A 102 -20.88 -15.26 -5.68
C LYS A 102 -19.76 -16.30 -5.88
N HIS A 103 -19.75 -17.01 -7.01
CA HIS A 103 -18.71 -17.99 -7.34
C HIS A 103 -17.30 -17.36 -7.45
N ILE A 104 -17.17 -16.13 -7.98
CA ILE A 104 -15.88 -15.42 -8.01
C ILE A 104 -15.44 -15.06 -6.60
N THR A 105 -16.38 -14.67 -5.74
CA THR A 105 -16.06 -14.39 -4.33
C THR A 105 -15.65 -15.64 -3.56
N GLU A 106 -16.28 -16.79 -3.83
CA GLU A 106 -15.95 -18.08 -3.23
C GLU A 106 -14.61 -18.63 -3.72
N ALA A 107 -14.36 -18.61 -5.03
CA ALA A 107 -13.07 -19.01 -5.60
C ALA A 107 -11.94 -18.15 -5.04
N ARG A 108 -12.16 -16.83 -4.95
CA ARG A 108 -11.21 -15.89 -4.33
C ARG A 108 -11.02 -16.18 -2.84
N LYS A 109 -12.09 -16.52 -2.12
CA LYS A 109 -12.03 -16.91 -0.70
C LYS A 109 -11.18 -18.18 -0.52
N LYS A 110 -11.47 -19.24 -1.27
CA LYS A 110 -10.69 -20.50 -1.29
C LYS A 110 -9.23 -20.26 -1.63
N HIS A 111 -8.94 -19.41 -2.63
CA HIS A 111 -7.58 -19.04 -2.98
C HIS A 111 -6.84 -18.36 -1.81
N TRP A 112 -7.49 -17.42 -1.12
CA TRP A 112 -6.87 -16.79 0.06
C TRP A 112 -6.69 -17.76 1.23
N GLU A 113 -7.64 -18.67 1.46
CA GLU A 113 -7.52 -19.71 2.49
C GLU A 113 -6.34 -20.64 2.21
N MET A 114 -6.15 -21.04 0.96
CA MET A 114 -4.99 -21.82 0.53
C MET A 114 -3.69 -21.06 0.80
N LYS A 115 -3.62 -19.77 0.44
CA LYS A 115 -2.44 -18.92 0.71
C LYS A 115 -2.17 -18.71 2.20
N VAL A 116 -3.20 -18.63 3.03
CA VAL A 116 -3.05 -18.59 4.50
C VAL A 116 -2.44 -19.90 5.00
N LYS A 117 -2.98 -21.05 4.59
CA LYS A 117 -2.44 -22.36 4.98
C LYS A 117 -0.99 -22.55 4.54
N GLU A 118 -0.64 -22.10 3.34
CA GLU A 118 0.73 -22.13 2.81
C GLU A 118 1.69 -21.29 3.67
N LEU A 119 1.26 -20.08 4.07
CA LEU A 119 2.03 -19.22 4.96
C LEU A 119 2.18 -19.83 6.35
N GLU A 120 1.10 -20.33 6.94
CA GLU A 120 1.11 -20.98 8.26
C GLU A 120 2.02 -22.21 8.26
N SER A 121 1.89 -23.10 7.28
CA SER A 121 2.76 -24.29 7.16
C SER A 121 4.24 -23.93 6.99
N THR A 122 4.53 -22.85 6.26
CA THR A 122 5.91 -22.36 6.12
C THR A 122 6.46 -21.84 7.45
N LEU A 123 5.63 -21.08 8.18
CA LEU A 123 5.96 -20.58 9.50
C LEU A 123 6.07 -21.69 10.55
N GLU A 124 5.25 -22.73 10.49
CA GLU A 124 5.35 -23.89 11.40
C GLU A 124 6.66 -24.66 11.17
N ARG A 125 7.12 -24.76 9.93
CA ARG A 125 8.39 -25.41 9.60
C ARG A 125 9.61 -24.58 10.01
N LYS A 126 9.62 -23.27 9.74
CA LYS A 126 10.78 -22.40 10.01
C LYS A 126 10.75 -21.70 11.38
N GLY A 127 9.58 -21.50 11.96
CA GLY A 127 9.31 -20.66 13.13
C GLY A 127 9.18 -19.17 12.83
N TYR A 128 9.91 -18.69 11.83
CA TYR A 128 9.85 -17.32 11.32
C TYR A 128 10.11 -17.28 9.81
N ILE A 129 9.79 -16.16 9.18
CA ILE A 129 10.13 -15.90 7.77
C ILE A 129 10.40 -14.40 7.58
N GLN A 130 11.47 -14.07 6.87
CA GLN A 130 11.72 -12.70 6.45
C GLN A 130 10.79 -12.32 5.30
N ARG A 131 10.44 -11.04 5.20
CA ARG A 131 9.54 -10.53 4.16
C ARG A 131 10.03 -10.85 2.75
N GLU A 132 11.34 -10.81 2.55
CA GLU A 132 12.03 -11.01 1.28
C GLU A 132 11.92 -12.47 0.78
N GLU A 133 11.75 -13.41 1.70
CA GLU A 133 11.56 -14.84 1.37
C GLU A 133 10.14 -15.17 0.89
N LEU A 134 9.19 -14.23 1.02
CA LEU A 134 7.79 -14.46 0.68
C LEU A 134 7.49 -14.08 -0.78
N PRO A 135 6.82 -14.96 -1.56
CA PRO A 135 6.45 -14.71 -2.95
C PRO A 135 5.21 -13.81 -3.07
N TYR A 136 4.97 -12.94 -2.08
CA TYR A 136 3.79 -12.08 -2.00
C TYR A 136 4.17 -10.62 -2.26
N SER A 137 3.32 -9.90 -2.99
CA SER A 137 3.39 -8.45 -3.02
C SER A 137 3.01 -7.86 -1.66
N GLU A 138 3.43 -6.62 -1.39
CA GLU A 138 3.16 -5.96 -0.11
C GLU A 138 1.66 -5.82 0.18
N TYR A 139 0.88 -5.53 -0.87
CA TYR A 139 -0.58 -5.50 -0.79
C TYR A 139 -1.16 -6.88 -0.47
N ALA A 140 -0.69 -7.94 -1.14
CA ALA A 140 -1.16 -9.30 -0.91
C ALA A 140 -0.85 -9.76 0.52
N LEU A 141 0.36 -9.50 1.00
CA LEU A 141 0.77 -9.84 2.36
C LEU A 141 -0.05 -9.10 3.42
N THR A 142 -0.28 -7.80 3.26
CA THR A 142 -1.14 -7.02 4.16
C THR A 142 -2.55 -7.62 4.21
N LYS A 143 -3.08 -8.07 3.07
CA LYS A 143 -4.41 -8.68 2.96
C LYS A 143 -4.46 -10.09 3.56
N LEU A 144 -3.37 -10.85 3.49
CA LEU A 144 -3.22 -12.14 4.19
C LEU A 144 -3.22 -11.92 5.70
N LEU A 145 -2.33 -11.05 6.18
CA LEU A 145 -2.13 -10.83 7.60
C LEU A 145 -3.40 -10.36 8.32
N ARG A 146 -4.25 -9.56 7.66
CA ARG A 146 -5.57 -9.18 8.21
C ARG A 146 -6.47 -10.37 8.53
N ARG A 147 -6.27 -11.53 7.90
CA ARG A 147 -7.06 -12.75 8.14
C ARG A 147 -6.46 -13.65 9.23
N VAL A 148 -5.15 -13.57 9.47
CA VAL A 148 -4.40 -14.49 10.36
C VAL A 148 -3.83 -13.77 11.60
N ASN A 149 -4.18 -12.50 11.79
CA ASN A 149 -3.54 -11.59 12.75
C ASN A 149 -3.51 -12.10 14.21
N SER A 150 -4.40 -13.02 14.58
CA SER A 150 -4.42 -13.61 15.92
C SER A 150 -3.17 -14.44 16.21
N ARG A 151 -2.65 -15.21 15.24
CA ARG A 151 -1.56 -16.19 15.44
C ARG A 151 -0.20 -15.70 14.99
N ILE A 152 -0.13 -14.85 13.98
CA ILE A 152 1.12 -14.37 13.40
C ILE A 152 1.51 -13.03 14.03
N GLY A 153 2.73 -12.94 14.54
CA GLY A 153 3.37 -11.70 14.96
C GLY A 153 4.19 -11.09 13.81
N ILE A 154 4.32 -9.77 13.80
CA ILE A 154 5.12 -9.04 12.80
C ILE A 154 6.06 -8.10 13.53
N ILE A 155 7.34 -8.18 13.24
CA ILE A 155 8.36 -7.24 13.71
C ILE A 155 8.80 -6.41 12.52
N LYS A 156 8.77 -5.08 12.67
CA LYS A 156 9.25 -4.15 11.65
C LYS A 156 10.47 -3.44 12.18
N PHE A 157 11.62 -3.66 11.55
CA PHE A 157 12.88 -3.01 11.90
C PHE A 157 12.99 -1.68 11.15
N HIS A 158 12.05 -0.76 11.37
CA HIS A 158 12.02 0.52 10.67
C HIS A 158 13.20 1.41 11.05
N VAL A 159 14.00 1.81 10.07
CA VAL A 159 15.05 2.83 10.24
C VAL A 159 14.39 4.18 10.54
N ARG A 160 14.48 4.66 11.79
CA ARG A 160 14.00 5.98 12.18
C ARG A 160 15.19 6.91 12.36
N ARG A 161 15.10 8.11 11.78
CA ARG A 161 16.10 9.16 12.03
C ARG A 161 15.88 9.76 13.41
N GLY A 162 16.98 10.07 14.13
CA GLY A 162 16.95 10.83 15.37
C GLY A 162 16.88 10.03 16.68
N SER A 163 16.95 8.69 16.66
CA SER A 163 17.18 7.93 17.90
C SER A 163 18.66 7.93 18.29
N LYS A 164 18.93 7.84 19.60
CA LYS A 164 20.30 7.75 20.15
C LYS A 164 21.13 6.61 19.53
N PHE A 165 20.46 5.50 19.21
CA PHE A 165 21.06 4.35 18.51
C PHE A 165 20.34 4.16 17.19
N SER A 166 21.09 3.90 16.12
CA SER A 166 20.52 3.53 14.83
C SER A 166 19.94 2.12 14.90
N GLU A 167 19.01 1.79 14.00
CA GLU A 167 18.51 0.43 13.89
C GLU A 167 19.59 -0.57 13.47
N TYR A 168 20.62 -0.13 12.75
CA TYR A 168 21.79 -0.97 12.43
C TYR A 168 22.59 -1.30 13.69
N ASP A 169 22.75 -0.34 14.61
CA ASP A 169 23.43 -0.61 15.89
C ASP A 169 22.66 -1.64 16.71
N LEU A 170 21.33 -1.63 16.65
CA LEU A 170 20.48 -2.51 17.47
C LEU A 170 20.21 -3.88 16.82
N PHE A 171 20.06 -3.93 15.49
CA PHE A 171 19.54 -5.10 14.79
C PHE A 171 20.46 -5.61 13.66
N GLY A 172 21.61 -4.98 13.43
CA GLY A 172 22.56 -5.38 12.39
C GLY A 172 21.91 -5.49 11.02
N GLU A 173 22.08 -6.65 10.38
CA GLU A 173 21.52 -6.94 9.05
C GLU A 173 19.98 -7.06 9.01
N LEU A 174 19.33 -7.11 10.17
CA LEU A 174 17.87 -7.09 10.24
C LEU A 174 17.30 -5.67 10.13
N ALA A 175 18.14 -4.63 10.23
CA ALA A 175 17.72 -3.26 10.04
C ALA A 175 17.06 -3.05 8.67
N GLY A 176 15.89 -2.41 8.65
CA GLY A 176 15.07 -2.20 7.45
C GLY A 176 14.19 -3.38 7.07
N LYS A 177 14.44 -4.58 7.59
CA LYS A 177 13.69 -5.79 7.23
C LYS A 177 12.39 -5.91 8.01
N ARG A 178 11.55 -6.87 7.61
CA ARG A 178 10.37 -7.29 8.37
C ARG A 178 10.39 -8.78 8.59
N LEU A 179 10.06 -9.18 9.80
CA LEU A 179 10.05 -10.58 10.22
C LEU A 179 8.62 -10.96 10.61
N LEU A 180 8.13 -12.05 10.03
CA LEU A 180 6.89 -12.69 10.42
C LEU A 180 7.24 -13.91 11.27
N TYR A 181 6.48 -14.16 12.33
CA TYR A 181 6.72 -15.29 13.21
C TYR A 181 5.41 -15.81 13.83
N LEU A 182 5.40 -17.06 14.29
CA LEU A 182 4.28 -17.59 15.08
C LEU A 182 4.40 -17.12 16.52
N LYS A 183 3.32 -16.55 17.06
CA LYS A 183 3.28 -16.16 18.47
C LYS A 183 3.47 -17.38 19.36
N GLY A 184 4.41 -17.30 20.31
CA GLY A 184 4.77 -18.40 21.20
C GLY A 184 5.90 -19.31 20.69
N ASP A 185 6.34 -19.17 19.44
CA ASP A 185 7.46 -19.97 18.93
C ASP A 185 8.80 -19.44 19.45
N LYS A 186 9.61 -20.32 20.06
CA LYS A 186 10.92 -19.97 20.62
C LYS A 186 12.01 -19.85 19.55
N ARG A 187 11.82 -20.37 18.34
CA ARG A 187 12.81 -20.27 17.25
C ARG A 187 13.09 -18.83 16.86
N VAL A 188 12.08 -17.96 16.90
CA VAL A 188 12.27 -16.52 16.65
C VAL A 188 13.14 -15.86 17.73
N VAL A 189 13.05 -16.32 18.99
CA VAL A 189 13.84 -15.80 20.11
C VAL A 189 15.32 -16.10 19.86
N ASN A 190 15.64 -17.35 19.53
CA ASN A 190 17.02 -17.77 19.25
C ASN A 190 17.58 -17.07 18.01
N PHE A 191 16.79 -17.00 16.93
CA PHE A 191 17.18 -16.30 15.72
C PHE A 191 17.52 -14.83 15.98
N LEU A 192 16.64 -14.11 16.69
CA LEU A 192 16.89 -12.71 17.02
C LEU A 192 18.09 -12.54 17.93
N ALA A 193 18.25 -13.39 18.95
CA ALA A 193 19.39 -13.30 19.85
C ALA A 193 20.74 -13.52 19.15
N GLN A 194 20.79 -14.36 18.10
CA GLN A 194 21.99 -14.59 17.29
C GLN A 194 22.32 -13.43 16.33
N ASN A 195 21.31 -12.65 15.93
CA ASN A 195 21.46 -11.58 14.93
C ASN A 195 21.51 -10.17 15.56
N ILE A 196 21.36 -10.06 16.88
CA ILE A 196 21.33 -8.79 17.61
C ILE A 196 22.55 -8.69 18.52
N ASN A 197 23.33 -7.63 18.36
CA ASN A 197 24.60 -7.45 19.08
C ASN A 197 24.70 -6.09 19.81
N PRO A 198 23.93 -5.86 20.90
CA PRO A 198 23.94 -4.60 21.63
C PRO A 198 25.15 -4.50 22.55
N LYS A 199 26.12 -3.67 22.18
CA LYS A 199 27.43 -3.54 22.84
C LYS A 199 27.37 -3.07 24.30
N ASN A 200 26.36 -2.31 24.71
CA ASN A 200 26.30 -1.71 26.04
C ASN A 200 24.92 -1.79 26.71
N ARG A 201 24.85 -1.40 27.99
CA ARG A 201 23.61 -1.45 28.79
C ARG A 201 22.51 -0.55 28.23
N GLU A 202 22.86 0.60 27.67
CA GLU A 202 21.88 1.53 27.10
C GLU A 202 21.25 0.97 25.81
N MET A 203 22.04 0.36 24.94
CA MET A 203 21.57 -0.33 23.74
C MET A 203 20.60 -1.46 24.09
N ARG A 204 20.89 -2.23 25.16
CA ARG A 204 19.97 -3.28 25.65
C ARG A 204 18.62 -2.72 26.11
N LYS A 205 18.60 -1.55 26.77
CA LYS A 205 17.35 -0.86 27.14
C LYS A 205 16.59 -0.39 25.89
N ALA A 206 17.29 0.21 24.93
CA ALA A 206 16.69 0.66 23.67
C ALA A 206 16.11 -0.51 22.86
N LEU A 207 16.85 -1.62 22.77
CA LEU A 207 16.41 -2.86 22.14
C LEU A 207 15.14 -3.42 22.79
N THR A 208 15.13 -3.50 24.13
CA THR A 208 13.97 -3.98 24.90
C THR A 208 12.73 -3.16 24.56
N LEU A 209 12.85 -1.82 24.56
CA LEU A 209 11.74 -0.92 24.24
C LEU A 209 11.26 -1.09 22.79
N LYS A 210 12.18 -1.23 21.83
CA LYS A 210 11.84 -1.42 20.40
C LYS A 210 11.13 -2.74 20.15
N LEU A 211 11.58 -3.84 20.78
CA LEU A 211 10.93 -5.15 20.67
C LEU A 211 9.50 -5.11 21.25
N LYS A 212 9.32 -4.50 22.43
CA LYS A 212 7.99 -4.30 23.03
C LYS A 212 7.07 -3.45 22.15
N ASN A 213 7.57 -2.33 21.62
CA ASN A 213 6.81 -1.47 20.71
C ASN A 213 6.45 -2.15 19.39
N SER A 214 7.14 -3.24 19.03
CA SER A 214 6.81 -4.07 17.88
C SER A 214 5.72 -5.11 18.17
N GLY A 215 5.17 -5.13 19.39
CA GLY A 215 4.14 -6.08 19.81
C GLY A 215 4.67 -7.48 20.10
N MET A 216 5.98 -7.63 20.36
CA MET A 216 6.56 -8.90 20.79
C MET A 216 6.13 -9.23 22.23
N PRO A 217 5.76 -10.49 22.55
CA PRO A 217 5.42 -10.88 23.92
C PRO A 217 6.56 -10.61 24.90
N ASP A 218 6.22 -10.08 26.08
CA ASP A 218 7.19 -9.73 27.13
C ASP A 218 8.10 -10.90 27.54
N GLU A 219 7.55 -12.12 27.54
CA GLU A 219 8.26 -13.38 27.77
C GLU A 219 9.43 -13.56 26.78
N HIS A 220 9.15 -13.37 25.48
CA HIS A 220 10.16 -13.48 24.42
C HIS A 220 11.20 -12.38 24.52
N VAL A 221 10.79 -11.14 24.83
CA VAL A 221 11.73 -10.03 25.01
C VAL A 221 12.70 -10.32 26.15
N LYS A 222 12.22 -10.80 27.30
CA LYS A 222 13.07 -11.19 28.43
C LYS A 222 14.05 -12.29 28.04
N GLN A 223 13.60 -13.31 27.31
CA GLN A 223 14.45 -14.41 26.85
C GLN A 223 15.54 -13.92 25.87
N ILE A 224 15.20 -13.07 24.90
CA ILE A 224 16.19 -12.47 23.97
C ILE A 224 17.26 -11.71 24.76
N ILE A 225 16.86 -10.83 25.67
CA ILE A 225 17.81 -10.01 26.45
C ILE A 225 18.68 -10.86 27.39
N LYS A 226 18.16 -11.97 27.89
CA LYS A 226 18.94 -12.95 28.67
C LYS A 226 20.00 -13.60 27.79
N ILE A 227 19.61 -14.22 26.67
CA ILE A 227 20.54 -14.91 25.75
C ILE A 227 21.62 -13.95 25.24
N VAL A 228 21.23 -12.74 24.84
CA VAL A 228 22.17 -11.72 24.35
C VAL A 228 23.19 -11.31 25.43
N ARG A 229 22.78 -11.23 26.69
CA ARG A 229 23.69 -10.95 27.82
C ARG A 229 24.67 -12.09 28.02
N ASP A 230 24.17 -13.32 28.00
CA ASP A 230 24.98 -14.51 28.23
C ASP A 230 26.02 -14.69 27.11
N LEU A 231 25.66 -14.39 25.86
CA LEU A 231 26.60 -14.39 24.71
C LEU A 231 27.72 -13.35 24.83
N HIS A 232 27.48 -12.19 25.47
CA HIS A 232 28.50 -11.16 25.63
C HIS A 232 29.50 -11.45 26.76
N MET A 233 29.06 -12.11 27.83
CA MET A 233 29.95 -12.47 28.94
C MET A 233 31.08 -13.40 28.50
N ILE A 234 30.81 -14.25 27.50
CA ILE A 234 31.80 -15.19 26.94
C ILE A 234 32.91 -14.45 26.18
N GLY A 235 32.62 -13.29 25.57
CA GLY A 235 33.58 -12.55 24.75
C GLY A 235 34.58 -11.71 25.55
N THR A 236 34.23 -11.27 26.75
CA THR A 236 35.07 -10.38 27.57
C THR A 236 36.12 -11.09 28.43
N GLU A 237 36.08 -12.41 28.52
CA GLU A 237 37.06 -13.20 29.28
C GLU A 237 38.23 -13.71 28.41
N GLN A 238 38.22 -13.45 27.10
CA GLN A 238 39.22 -13.93 26.14
C GLN A 238 40.13 -12.83 25.54
N GLU A 239 39.99 -11.58 25.99
CA GLU A 239 40.86 -10.44 25.66
C GLU A 239 41.66 -10.01 26.90
#